data_AF-A0A534XE74-F1
#
_entry.id   AF-A0A534XE74-F1
#
_cell.length_a   1.000
_cell.length_b   1.000
_cell.length_c   1.000
_cell.angle_alpha   90.00
_cell.angle_beta   90.00
_cell.angle_gamma   90.00
#
_symmetry.space_group_name_H-M   'P 1'
#
loop_
_entity.id
_entity.type
_entity.pdbx_description
1 polymer ?
#
loop_
_entity_poly.entity_id
_entity_poly.type
_entity_poly.pdbx_seq_one_letter_code
_entity_poly.pdbx_strand_id
1 'polypeptide(L)'
;MGAHAERPAWGMALAPKRFGRFSRMLLVGNFGSGHIAAFDRRGHLRGLIKDSAGNAITIDGLWEILFGGGGSAGDPHKLYFTSGPDDENHGLFGSIEVARGRP
;
A
#
# COMPACT_ATOMS: atom_id res chain seq x y z
N MET A 1 -20.13 -19.59 -0.33
CA MET A 1 -20.38 -18.26 -0.93
C MET A 1 -20.36 -17.25 0.22
N GLY A 2 -19.17 -16.85 0.67
CA GLY A 2 -19.00 -15.95 1.83
C GLY A 2 -18.90 -14.51 1.34
N ALA A 3 -19.60 -13.61 2.01
CA ALA A 3 -19.74 -12.22 1.62
C ALA A 3 -18.37 -11.57 1.30
N HIS A 4 -18.28 -10.93 0.13
CA HIS A 4 -17.28 -9.89 -0.17
C HIS A 4 -17.61 -8.65 0.68
N ALA A 5 -17.54 -8.79 2.00
CA ALA A 5 -17.57 -7.65 2.90
C ALA A 5 -16.21 -6.97 2.77
N GLU A 6 -16.18 -5.74 2.25
CA GLU A 6 -15.00 -4.89 2.38
C GLU A 6 -14.73 -4.72 3.87
N ARG A 7 -13.76 -5.48 4.39
CA ARG A 7 -13.29 -5.29 5.77
C ARG A 7 -12.70 -3.88 5.87
N PRO A 8 -12.97 -3.15 6.97
CA PRO A 8 -12.59 -1.75 7.10
C PRO A 8 -11.09 -1.57 6.90
N ALA A 9 -10.69 -0.41 6.37
CA ALA A 9 -9.28 -0.08 6.17
C ALA A 9 -8.50 -0.17 7.48
N TRP A 10 -7.34 -0.84 7.45
CA TRP A 10 -6.51 -1.05 8.63
C TRP A 10 -5.25 -0.18 8.65
N GLY A 11 -4.67 0.14 7.49
CA GLY A 11 -3.46 0.99 7.40
C GLY A 11 -3.66 2.26 6.57
N MET A 12 -3.05 3.36 7.00
CA MET A 12 -3.07 4.64 6.29
C MET A 12 -1.71 5.34 6.32
N ALA A 13 -1.25 5.81 5.16
CA ALA A 13 0.04 6.49 5.05
C ALA A 13 -0.03 7.71 4.11
N LEU A 14 0.64 8.81 4.48
CA LEU A 14 0.81 9.94 3.59
C LEU A 14 2.05 9.74 2.72
N ALA A 15 1.85 9.74 1.40
CA ALA A 15 2.93 9.54 0.44
C ALA A 15 3.92 10.72 0.43
N PRO A 16 5.24 10.45 0.46
CA PRO A 16 6.25 11.50 0.37
C PRO A 16 6.24 12.16 -1.02
N LYS A 17 6.99 13.25 -1.17
CA LYS A 17 7.04 14.03 -2.43
C LYS A 17 7.58 13.26 -3.63
N ARG A 18 8.24 12.11 -3.41
CA ARG A 18 8.94 11.32 -4.44
C ARG A 18 8.32 9.93 -4.62
N PHE A 19 7.02 9.79 -4.44
CA PHE A 19 6.30 8.51 -4.61
C PHE A 19 5.51 8.46 -5.93
N GLY A 20 6.18 8.84 -7.03
CA GLY A 20 5.61 8.80 -8.38
C GLY A 20 4.31 9.60 -8.52
N ARG A 21 3.36 9.08 -9.30
CA ARG A 21 2.04 9.71 -9.56
C ARG A 21 1.19 9.92 -8.30
N PHE A 22 1.51 9.20 -7.22
CA PHE A 22 0.79 9.26 -5.95
C PHE A 22 1.48 10.14 -4.90
N SER A 23 2.46 10.95 -5.31
CA SER A 23 3.15 11.86 -4.39
C SER A 23 2.18 12.77 -3.65
N ARG A 24 2.33 12.89 -2.32
CA ARG A 24 1.48 13.67 -1.40
C ARG A 24 0.01 13.21 -1.31
N MET A 25 -0.30 12.01 -1.77
CA MET A 25 -1.63 11.41 -1.62
C MET A 25 -1.75 10.65 -0.29
N LEU A 26 -2.98 10.50 0.20
CA LEU A 26 -3.30 9.58 1.27
C LEU A 26 -3.42 8.17 0.66
N LEU A 27 -2.63 7.23 1.16
CA LEU A 27 -2.72 5.82 0.83
C LEU A 27 -3.53 5.11 1.91
N VAL A 28 -4.45 4.25 1.49
CA VAL A 28 -5.34 3.50 2.38
C VAL A 28 -5.26 2.03 1.98
N GLY A 29 -4.79 1.18 2.89
CA GLY A 29 -4.79 -0.27 2.73
C GLY A 29 -6.15 -0.86 3.06
N ASN A 30 -6.68 -1.69 2.16
CA ASN A 30 -7.92 -2.44 2.39
C ASN A 30 -7.57 -3.88 2.75
N PHE A 31 -7.90 -4.31 3.97
CA PHE A 31 -7.62 -5.67 4.41
C PHE A 31 -8.36 -6.72 3.57
N GLY A 32 -9.63 -6.48 3.26
CA GLY A 32 -10.46 -7.46 2.55
C GLY A 32 -9.97 -7.75 1.13
N SER A 33 -9.62 -6.71 0.38
CA SER A 33 -9.13 -6.88 -1.01
C SER A 33 -7.60 -7.00 -1.12
N GLY A 34 -6.85 -6.68 -0.06
CA GLY A 34 -5.39 -6.59 -0.09
C GLY A 34 -4.84 -5.45 -0.95
N HIS A 35 -5.69 -4.52 -1.42
CA HIS A 35 -5.27 -3.43 -2.29
C HIS A 35 -4.92 -2.17 -1.49
N ILE A 36 -4.09 -1.31 -2.09
CA ILE A 36 -3.79 0.01 -1.57
C ILE A 36 -4.37 1.06 -2.52
N ALA A 37 -5.32 1.85 -2.03
CA ALA A 37 -5.97 2.92 -2.76
C ALA A 37 -5.33 4.28 -2.43
N ALA A 38 -5.20 5.15 -3.43
CA ALA A 38 -4.64 6.49 -3.27
C ALA A 38 -5.73 7.56 -3.42
N PHE A 39 -5.79 8.49 -2.47
CA PHE A 39 -6.75 9.59 -2.42
C PHE A 39 -6.04 10.93 -2.44
N ASP A 40 -6.60 11.91 -3.16
CA ASP A 40 -6.12 13.28 -3.09
C ASP A 40 -6.54 13.97 -1.77
N ARG A 41 -6.08 15.21 -1.55
CA ARG A 41 -6.35 15.96 -0.30
C ARG A 41 -7.84 16.32 -0.11
N ARG A 42 -8.68 16.15 -1.13
CA ARG A 42 -10.13 16.35 -1.06
C ARG A 42 -10.87 15.04 -0.81
N GLY A 43 -10.15 13.92 -0.70
CA GLY A 43 -10.72 12.59 -0.51
C GLY A 43 -11.19 11.92 -1.80
N HIS A 44 -10.82 12.42 -2.99
CA HIS A 44 -11.18 11.73 -4.23
C HIS A 44 -10.21 10.59 -4.52
N LEU A 45 -10.76 9.42 -4.88
CA LEU A 45 -9.97 8.27 -5.32
C LEU A 45 -9.22 8.60 -6.63
N ARG A 46 -7.89 8.41 -6.63
CA ARG A 46 -7.00 8.63 -7.78
C ARG A 46 -6.46 7.33 -8.38
N GLY A 47 -6.85 6.20 -7.81
CA GLY A 47 -6.58 4.85 -8.30
C GLY A 47 -5.86 3.96 -7.27
N LEU A 48 -5.60 2.72 -7.67
CA LEU A 48 -4.86 1.74 -6.88
C LEU A 48 -3.35 1.81 -7.16
N ILE A 49 -2.55 1.43 -6.16
CA ILE A 49 -1.13 1.12 -6.36
C ILE A 49 -1.04 -0.10 -7.30
N LYS A 50 -0.15 -0.02 -8.28
CA LYS A 50 0.00 -1.01 -9.35
C LYS A 50 1.45 -1.44 -9.50
N ASP A 51 1.64 -2.68 -9.97
CA ASP A 51 2.94 -3.18 -10.40
C ASP A 51 3.40 -2.51 -11.72
N SER A 52 4.59 -2.87 -12.18
CA SER A 52 5.16 -2.36 -13.44
C SER A 52 4.43 -2.84 -14.70
N ALA A 53 3.61 -3.89 -14.60
CA ALA A 53 2.75 -4.38 -15.68
C ALA A 53 1.37 -3.69 -15.69
N GLY A 54 1.07 -2.86 -14.69
CA GLY A 54 -0.19 -2.12 -14.59
C GLY A 54 -1.31 -2.87 -13.84
N ASN A 55 -1.01 -4.02 -13.24
CA ASN A 55 -1.94 -4.77 -12.40
C ASN A 55 -1.97 -4.16 -11.01
N ALA A 56 -3.13 -4.19 -10.33
CA ALA A 56 -3.19 -3.80 -8.94
C ALA A 56 -2.30 -4.72 -8.10
N ILE A 57 -1.52 -4.14 -7.18
CA ILE A 57 -0.79 -4.95 -6.21
C ILE A 57 -1.81 -5.48 -5.19
N THR A 58 -1.87 -6.79 -5.04
CA THR A 58 -2.70 -7.49 -4.05
C THR A 58 -1.80 -8.12 -3.00
N ILE A 59 -1.99 -7.74 -1.74
CA ILE A 59 -1.28 -8.28 -0.59
C ILE A 59 -2.30 -9.01 0.27
N ASP A 60 -2.25 -10.34 0.26
CA ASP A 60 -3.15 -11.17 1.06
C ASP A 60 -2.99 -10.84 2.55
N GLY A 61 -4.12 -10.64 3.25
CA GLY A 61 -4.14 -10.28 4.67
C GLY A 61 -3.44 -8.95 5.03
N LEU A 62 -3.51 -7.91 4.18
CA LEU A 62 -2.85 -6.62 4.41
C LEU A 62 -3.27 -5.91 5.71
N TRP A 63 -2.34 -5.76 6.65
CA TRP A 63 -2.59 -5.13 7.96
C TRP A 63 -2.23 -3.65 8.00
N GLU A 64 -0.94 -3.31 8.03
CA GLU A 64 -0.46 -1.93 8.19
C GLU A 64 0.35 -1.48 6.99
N ILE A 65 0.37 -0.17 6.73
CA ILE A 65 1.26 0.45 5.73
C ILE A 65 1.95 1.70 6.28
N LEU A 66 3.24 1.85 6.00
CA LEU A 66 4.07 2.92 6.59
C LEU A 66 5.21 3.31 5.64
N PHE A 67 5.49 4.61 5.51
CA PHE A 67 6.75 5.04 4.90
C PHE A 67 7.90 5.00 5.91
N GLY A 68 9.09 4.60 5.46
CA GLY A 68 10.28 4.61 6.30
C GLY A 68 10.58 6.01 6.88
N GLY A 69 11.15 6.04 8.08
CA GLY A 69 11.51 7.28 8.79
C GLY A 69 12.89 7.84 8.42
N GLY A 70 13.69 7.13 7.63
CA GLY A 70 15.11 7.42 7.40
C GLY A 70 16.03 6.80 8.45
N GLY A 71 17.32 6.70 8.12
CA GLY A 71 18.33 6.12 9.01
C GLY A 71 18.01 4.66 9.36
N SER A 72 17.97 4.35 10.66
CA SER A 72 17.59 3.02 11.15
C SER A 72 16.10 2.71 11.04
N ALA A 73 15.25 3.71 10.76
CA ALA A 73 13.80 3.55 10.62
C ALA A 73 13.35 3.23 9.18
N GLY A 74 14.26 2.76 8.32
CA GLY A 74 13.97 2.35 6.95
C GLY A 74 14.04 3.48 5.91
N ASP A 75 13.95 3.11 4.63
CA ASP A 75 14.05 4.04 3.50
C ASP A 75 12.79 4.92 3.40
N PRO A 76 12.93 6.26 3.45
CA PRO A 76 11.80 7.19 3.39
C PRO A 76 11.11 7.26 2.02
N HIS A 77 11.58 6.50 1.03
CA HIS A 77 10.97 6.37 -0.29
C HIS A 77 10.28 5.02 -0.51
N LYS A 78 10.35 4.11 0.48
CA LYS A 78 9.66 2.82 0.46
C LYS A 78 8.41 2.84 1.31
N LEU A 79 7.35 2.26 0.78
CA LEU A 79 6.13 1.95 1.52
C LEU A 79 6.25 0.53 2.06
N TYR A 80 6.51 0.41 3.35
CA TYR A 80 6.53 -0.87 4.05
C TYR A 80 5.12 -1.35 4.36
N PHE A 81 4.95 -2.66 4.42
CA PHE A 81 3.69 -3.29 4.81
C PHE A 81 3.92 -4.50 5.70
N THR A 82 2.92 -4.80 6.52
CA THR A 82 2.76 -6.08 7.20
C THR A 82 1.50 -6.77 6.69
N SER A 83 1.52 -8.10 6.69
CA SER A 83 0.39 -8.89 6.23
C SER A 83 0.36 -10.25 6.91
N GLY A 84 -0.86 -10.78 7.07
CA GLY A 84 -1.15 -12.13 7.54
C GLY A 84 -1.68 -13.03 6.43
N PRO A 85 -0.85 -13.52 5.49
CA PRO A 85 -1.31 -14.40 4.44
C PRO A 85 -1.69 -15.79 4.98
N ASP A 86 -2.42 -16.56 4.15
CA ASP A 86 -2.89 -17.92 4.49
C ASP A 86 -3.77 -17.92 5.75
N ASP A 87 -4.83 -17.09 5.73
CA ASP A 87 -5.76 -16.91 6.85
C ASP A 87 -5.02 -16.58 8.17
N GLU A 88 -4.04 -15.68 8.07
CA GLU A 88 -3.24 -15.17 9.20
C GLU A 88 -2.31 -16.22 9.87
N ASN A 89 -2.15 -17.42 9.30
CA ASN A 89 -1.24 -18.45 9.81
C ASN A 89 0.25 -18.11 9.62
N HIS A 90 0.53 -17.11 8.79
CA HIS A 90 1.88 -16.63 8.50
C HIS A 90 1.98 -15.13 8.67
N GLY A 91 3.20 -14.64 8.89
CA GLY A 91 3.52 -13.22 8.90
C GLY A 91 4.43 -12.88 7.73
N LEU A 92 4.07 -11.83 6.99
CA LEU A 92 4.89 -11.30 5.90
C LEU A 92 5.14 -9.80 6.15
N PHE A 93 6.41 -9.42 6.09
CA PHE A 93 6.87 -8.03 6.06
C PHE A 93 7.53 -7.76 4.71
N GLY A 94 7.14 -6.67 4.06
CA GLY A 94 7.65 -6.31 2.74
C GLY A 94 7.66 -4.81 2.48
N SER A 95 8.07 -4.45 1.28
CA SER A 95 8.09 -3.04 0.85
C SER A 95 7.75 -2.88 -0.62
N ILE A 96 7.08 -1.78 -0.96
CA ILE A 96 6.80 -1.31 -2.31
C ILE A 96 7.60 -0.05 -2.58
N GLU A 97 8.22 0.03 -3.74
CA GLU A 97 8.94 1.22 -4.22
C GLU A 97 8.51 1.59 -5.63
N VAL A 98 8.71 2.86 -5.99
CA VAL A 98 8.45 3.33 -7.36
C VAL A 98 9.41 2.61 -8.30
N ALA A 99 8.86 1.90 -9.29
CA ALA A 99 9.65 1.30 -10.34
C ALA A 99 10.53 2.38 -10.99
N ARG A 100 11.84 2.13 -11.10
CA ARG A 100 12.72 3.00 -11.87
C ARG A 100 12.25 2.92 -13.32
N GLY A 101 11.81 4.06 -13.88
CA GLY A 101 11.56 4.13 -15.31
C GLY A 101 12.84 3.74 -16.05
N ARG A 102 12.72 2.87 -17.06
CA ARG A 102 13.76 2.86 -18.10
C ARG A 102 13.78 4.27 -18.73
N PRO A 103 14.97 4.82 -19.01
CA PRO A 103 15.09 6.11 -19.70
C PRO A 103 14.31 6.12 -21.02
#